data_AF-A0A3D1TAZ5-F1
#
_entry.id   AF-A0A3D1TAZ5-F1
#
_cell.length_a   1.000
_cell.length_b   1.000
_cell.length_c   1.000
_cell.angle_alpha   90.00
_cell.angle_beta   90.00
_cell.angle_gamma   90.00
#
_symmetry.space_group_name_H-M   'P 1'
#
loop_
_entity.id
_entity.type
_entity.pdbx_description
1 polymer ?
#
loop_
_entity_poly.entity_id
_entity_poly.type
_entity_poly.pdbx_seq_one_letter_code
_entity_poly.pdbx_strand_id
1 'polypeptide(L)'
;MVGVVVGVAIEFAVGIGIDGKRDTAWNIHAQTFTIPLPPHSSKVHTPIAFAPPPIRPPTSPGAHGLRPPAARPVPPMGLRRGCIGRMVPQGVSTAMNRSDTPRPRHRFLVTAGPTREPVDAIRFFTNRSSGRMGYSLARACVERGHDVTLITGPVAIKPPVGVEVVFVETALEMCAAVLDRVEGYNGLLMCAAVADYRPAEPHPGKRSKTPGDWILRLVRNPDILLEVDRLGYKGLRLGFAAEFGDPRERGRQKLEEKHLDLLAANDISRDELGMGAIQNAIWLMDRWGGSVAIGPADKGVVAMELVEHLEDAILRLAQDPK
;
A
#
# COMPACT_ATOMS: atom_id res chain seq x y z
N MET A 1 -53.30 -13.11 10.83
CA MET A 1 -52.36 -14.13 11.32
C MET A 1 -51.09 -13.41 11.72
N VAL A 2 -50.82 -13.29 13.03
CA VAL A 2 -49.57 -12.70 13.53
C VAL A 2 -48.60 -13.85 13.74
N GLY A 3 -47.52 -13.90 12.97
CA GLY A 3 -46.47 -14.91 13.12
C GLY A 3 -45.63 -14.61 14.36
N VAL A 4 -45.48 -15.62 15.23
CA VAL A 4 -44.55 -15.59 16.38
C VAL A 4 -43.32 -16.41 15.99
N VAL A 5 -42.14 -15.82 16.04
CA VAL A 5 -40.88 -16.56 15.97
C VAL A 5 -40.38 -16.73 17.40
N VAL A 6 -40.30 -17.99 17.86
CA VAL A 6 -39.72 -18.35 19.16
C VAL A 6 -38.25 -18.68 18.93
N GLY A 7 -37.34 -17.81 19.40
CA GLY A 7 -35.91 -18.09 19.43
C GLY A 7 -35.50 -18.57 20.82
N VAL A 8 -34.78 -19.70 20.90
CA VAL A 8 -34.11 -20.16 22.12
C VAL A 8 -32.66 -19.72 22.06
N ALA A 9 -32.24 -18.86 22.98
CA ALA A 9 -30.82 -18.53 23.16
C ALA A 9 -30.20 -19.49 24.18
N ILE A 10 -29.10 -20.13 23.81
CA ILE A 10 -28.28 -20.95 24.71
C ILE A 10 -27.02 -20.14 25.01
N GLU A 11 -26.90 -19.62 26.22
CA GLU A 11 -25.65 -19.00 26.69
C GLU A 11 -24.73 -20.06 27.31
N PHE A 12 -23.48 -20.07 26.87
CA PHE A 12 -22.41 -20.86 27.48
C PHE A 12 -21.52 -19.95 28.32
N ALA A 13 -21.61 -20.06 29.65
CA ALA A 13 -20.68 -19.42 30.55
C ALA A 13 -19.58 -20.40 30.96
N VAL A 14 -18.32 -20.09 30.61
CA VAL A 14 -17.14 -20.80 31.15
C VAL A 14 -16.65 -20.02 32.36
N GLY A 15 -16.94 -20.51 33.56
CA GLY A 15 -16.35 -20.01 34.80
C GLY A 15 -15.03 -20.72 35.08
N ILE A 16 -13.93 -19.97 35.20
CA ILE A 16 -12.66 -20.50 35.70
C ILE A 16 -12.69 -20.40 37.22
N GLY A 17 -12.88 -21.54 37.90
CA GLY A 17 -12.73 -21.65 39.34
C GLY A 17 -11.25 -21.59 39.75
N ILE A 18 -10.95 -20.79 40.76
CA ILE A 18 -9.64 -20.72 41.42
C ILE A 18 -9.52 -21.96 42.33
N ASP A 19 -9.23 -23.12 41.72
CA ASP A 19 -8.56 -24.27 42.33
C ASP A 19 -8.68 -25.49 41.40
N GLY A 20 -7.80 -25.55 40.40
CA GLY A 20 -7.14 -26.75 39.85
C GLY A 20 -7.89 -28.05 39.54
N LYS A 21 -9.22 -28.18 39.66
CA LYS A 21 -9.97 -29.40 39.35
C LYS A 21 -11.21 -29.08 38.52
N ARG A 22 -11.33 -29.75 37.38
CA ARG A 22 -12.47 -29.65 36.46
C ARG A 22 -13.56 -30.62 36.92
N ASP A 23 -14.66 -30.09 37.44
CA ASP A 23 -15.95 -30.78 37.45
C ASP A 23 -16.93 -29.95 36.60
N THR A 24 -17.60 -30.62 35.66
CA THR A 24 -18.60 -30.01 34.77
C THR A 24 -19.98 -30.55 35.15
N ALA A 25 -20.80 -29.69 35.76
CA ALA A 25 -22.23 -29.92 35.92
C ALA A 25 -23.00 -28.81 35.19
N TRP A 26 -23.93 -29.20 34.31
CA TRP A 26 -24.64 -28.30 33.41
C TRP A 26 -26.06 -28.04 33.94
N ASN A 27 -26.36 -26.79 34.31
CA ASN A 27 -27.74 -26.36 34.58
C ASN A 27 -28.23 -25.48 33.42
N ILE A 28 -29.30 -25.90 32.78
CA ILE A 28 -29.93 -25.21 31.64
C ILE A 28 -31.06 -24.33 32.19
N HIS A 29 -30.94 -23.01 32.02
CA HIS A 29 -32.07 -22.10 32.16
C HIS A 29 -32.44 -21.52 30.79
N ALA A 30 -33.64 -21.83 30.32
CA ALA A 30 -34.20 -21.24 29.11
C ALA A 30 -34.96 -19.96 29.47
N GLN A 31 -34.58 -18.83 28.87
CA GLN A 31 -35.39 -17.61 28.88
C GLN A 31 -36.00 -17.38 27.50
N THR A 32 -37.29 -17.07 27.47
CA THR A 32 -38.05 -16.78 26.24
C THR A 32 -38.29 -15.28 26.14
N PHE A 33 -37.99 -14.69 24.98
CA PHE A 33 -38.26 -13.27 24.73
C PHE A 33 -39.13 -13.10 23.48
N THR A 34 -39.97 -12.07 23.48
CA THR A 34 -40.90 -11.74 22.40
C THR A 34 -40.58 -10.33 21.89
N ILE A 35 -40.38 -10.16 20.58
CA ILE A 35 -40.10 -8.85 19.96
C ILE A 35 -41.26 -8.48 19.02
N PRO A 36 -41.93 -7.33 19.20
CA PRO A 36 -42.95 -6.86 18.27
C PRO A 36 -42.34 -6.10 17.08
N LEU A 37 -42.88 -6.33 15.88
CA LEU A 37 -42.53 -5.59 14.65
C LEU A 37 -43.34 -4.28 14.53
N PRO A 38 -42.75 -3.18 14.02
CA PRO A 38 -43.46 -1.92 13.81
C PRO A 38 -44.33 -1.94 12.53
N PRO A 39 -45.40 -1.12 12.46
CA PRO A 39 -46.32 -1.13 11.33
C PRO A 39 -45.75 -0.40 10.11
N HIS A 40 -46.04 -0.95 8.93
CA HIS A 40 -45.76 -0.33 7.63
C HIS A 40 -46.43 1.04 7.49
N SER A 41 -45.69 2.05 7.03
CA SER A 41 -46.27 3.27 6.47
C SER A 41 -45.83 3.43 5.02
N SER A 42 -46.83 3.46 4.14
CA SER A 42 -46.74 3.70 2.72
C SER A 42 -46.79 5.20 2.46
N LYS A 43 -45.69 5.79 2.00
CA LYS A 43 -45.70 7.10 1.32
C LYS A 43 -44.73 7.08 0.13
N VAL A 44 -45.34 7.20 -1.05
CA VAL A 44 -44.70 7.44 -2.34
C VAL A 44 -44.11 8.85 -2.32
N HIS A 45 -42.83 9.00 -2.62
CA HIS A 45 -42.20 10.29 -2.90
C HIS A 45 -41.65 10.33 -4.33
N THR A 46 -42.17 11.27 -5.11
CA THR A 46 -41.75 11.70 -6.44
C THR A 46 -40.32 12.29 -6.39
N PRO A 47 -39.45 12.08 -7.39
CA PRO A 47 -38.11 12.64 -7.38
C PRO A 47 -38.11 14.13 -7.76
N ILE A 48 -37.46 14.96 -6.93
CA ILE A 48 -37.13 16.35 -7.25
C ILE A 48 -35.77 16.35 -7.96
N ALA A 49 -35.75 16.80 -9.21
CA ALA A 49 -34.54 17.00 -10.00
C ALA A 49 -33.81 18.27 -9.55
N PHE A 50 -32.52 18.17 -9.23
CA PHE A 50 -31.63 19.32 -9.00
C PHE A 50 -30.93 19.70 -10.31
N ALA A 51 -31.13 20.94 -10.75
CA ALA A 51 -30.36 21.55 -11.84
C ALA A 51 -29.06 22.18 -11.30
N PRO A 52 -27.92 22.08 -12.01
CA PRO A 52 -26.67 22.70 -11.57
C PRO A 52 -26.64 24.23 -11.83
N PRO A 53 -25.93 25.02 -11.00
CA PRO A 53 -25.82 26.47 -11.18
C PRO A 53 -24.86 26.87 -12.32
N PRO A 54 -25.02 28.08 -12.91
CA PRO A 54 -24.23 28.51 -14.06
C PRO A 54 -22.78 28.88 -13.70
N ILE A 55 -21.86 28.46 -14.58
CA ILE A 55 -20.43 28.76 -14.55
C ILE A 55 -20.20 30.21 -15.00
N ARG A 56 -19.53 31.03 -14.17
CA ARG A 56 -19.01 32.34 -14.57
C ARG A 56 -17.54 32.24 -15.03
N PRO A 57 -17.13 32.88 -16.13
CA PRO A 57 -15.73 32.92 -16.55
C PRO A 57 -14.90 33.89 -15.68
N PRO A 58 -13.58 33.66 -15.57
CA PRO A 58 -12.70 34.45 -14.70
C PRO A 58 -12.41 35.84 -15.29
N THR A 59 -12.56 36.86 -14.45
CA THR A 59 -12.11 38.24 -14.71
C THR A 59 -10.62 38.38 -14.40
N SER A 60 -9.84 38.82 -15.39
CA SER A 60 -8.44 39.24 -15.23
C SER A 60 -8.33 40.60 -14.52
N PRO A 61 -7.28 40.81 -13.71
CA PRO A 61 -6.74 42.15 -13.53
C PRO A 61 -5.28 42.25 -13.98
N GLY A 62 -5.05 43.20 -14.90
CA GLY A 62 -4.09 44.27 -14.70
C GLY A 62 -2.59 43.93 -14.73
N ALA A 63 -1.99 44.18 -15.88
CA ALA A 63 -0.55 44.40 -16.01
C ALA A 63 -0.10 45.63 -15.22
N HIS A 64 0.87 45.46 -14.32
CA HIS A 64 1.80 46.51 -13.94
C HIS A 64 3.20 45.92 -13.95
N GLY A 65 4.01 46.38 -14.91
CA GLY A 65 5.40 46.02 -15.02
C GLY A 65 6.22 46.62 -13.89
N LEU A 66 7.30 45.94 -13.53
CA LEU A 66 8.55 46.52 -13.08
C LEU A 66 9.64 45.45 -13.25
N ARG A 67 10.59 45.74 -14.12
CA ARG A 67 11.78 44.95 -14.43
C ARG A 67 12.97 45.65 -13.76
N PRO A 68 13.85 44.92 -13.07
CA PRO A 68 15.27 45.29 -13.07
C PRO A 68 16.18 44.10 -13.43
N PRO A 69 17.48 44.33 -13.69
CA PRO A 69 18.14 43.79 -14.87
C PRO A 69 18.91 42.48 -14.64
N ALA A 70 19.23 41.86 -15.77
CA ALA A 70 20.12 40.73 -15.92
C ALA A 70 21.55 41.04 -15.43
N ALA A 71 22.10 40.14 -14.61
CA ALA A 71 23.52 40.05 -14.36
C ALA A 71 24.12 38.96 -15.27
N ARG A 72 25.08 39.37 -16.11
CA ARG A 72 25.92 38.49 -16.94
C ARG A 72 27.10 37.94 -16.11
N PRO A 73 27.68 36.80 -16.53
CA PRO A 73 28.64 36.03 -15.73
C PRO A 73 30.06 36.60 -15.77
N VAL A 74 30.80 36.43 -14.67
CA VAL A 74 32.24 36.73 -14.55
C VAL A 74 33.03 35.42 -14.66
N PRO A 75 34.11 35.33 -15.45
CA PRO A 75 34.89 34.10 -15.65
C PRO A 75 35.85 33.81 -14.46
N PRO A 76 36.39 32.57 -14.36
CA PRO A 76 37.09 32.11 -13.17
C PRO A 76 38.55 32.58 -13.14
N MET A 77 39.00 33.06 -11.99
CA MET A 77 40.42 33.28 -11.70
C MET A 77 40.99 32.01 -11.06
N GLY A 78 41.94 31.38 -11.75
CA GLY A 78 42.71 30.27 -11.22
C GLY A 78 43.73 30.74 -10.19
N LEU A 79 43.93 29.96 -9.13
CA LEU A 79 45.15 29.95 -8.36
C LEU A 79 45.46 28.55 -7.85
N ARG A 80 46.75 28.26 -7.91
CA ARG A 80 47.40 26.95 -7.84
C ARG A 80 47.61 26.48 -6.40
N ARG A 81 47.61 25.14 -6.28
CA ARG A 81 48.46 24.27 -5.43
C ARG A 81 48.49 24.50 -3.91
N GLY A 82 48.08 23.45 -3.20
CA GLY A 82 48.53 23.11 -1.85
C GLY A 82 48.20 21.65 -1.55
N CYS A 83 49.22 20.85 -1.28
CA CYS A 83 49.22 19.39 -1.13
C CYS A 83 48.36 18.90 0.06
N ILE A 84 48.06 17.59 0.10
CA ILE A 84 48.38 16.61 1.15
C ILE A 84 47.54 15.34 0.90
N GLY A 85 48.22 14.19 0.91
CA GLY A 85 47.65 12.90 0.53
C GLY A 85 46.54 12.40 1.45
N ARG A 86 45.58 11.71 0.84
CA ARG A 86 44.79 10.67 1.49
C ARG A 86 44.65 9.51 0.52
N MET A 87 45.21 8.39 0.93
CA MET A 87 45.06 7.08 0.31
C MET A 87 43.58 6.70 0.39
N VAL A 88 42.88 6.79 -0.74
CA VAL A 88 41.50 6.29 -0.87
C VAL A 88 41.64 4.78 -1.16
N PRO A 89 41.05 3.88 -0.35
CA PRO A 89 41.04 2.47 -0.70
C PRO A 89 40.27 2.33 -2.01
N GLN A 90 40.87 1.62 -2.97
CA GLN A 90 40.24 1.31 -4.24
C GLN A 90 38.96 0.51 -3.96
N GLY A 91 37.83 1.22 -3.97
CA GLY A 91 36.54 0.60 -4.18
C GLY A 91 36.58 -0.05 -5.55
N VAL A 92 36.37 -1.36 -5.59
CA VAL A 92 36.09 -2.09 -6.82
C VAL A 92 34.82 -1.47 -7.40
N SER A 93 35.00 -0.51 -8.30
CA SER A 93 33.93 -0.03 -9.17
C SER A 93 33.69 -1.16 -10.16
N THR A 94 32.76 -2.05 -9.84
CA THR A 94 32.10 -2.89 -10.83
C THR A 94 31.23 -1.94 -11.67
N ALA A 95 31.88 -1.20 -12.57
CA ALA A 95 31.19 -0.55 -13.67
C ALA A 95 30.57 -1.67 -14.51
N MET A 96 29.32 -2.02 -14.19
CA MET A 96 28.54 -2.93 -15.01
C MET A 96 28.51 -2.37 -16.43
N ASN A 97 29.04 -3.19 -17.34
CA ASN A 97 29.07 -2.94 -18.76
C ASN A 97 27.63 -2.69 -19.22
N ARG A 98 27.25 -1.42 -19.47
CA ARG A 98 25.94 -1.11 -20.04
C ARG A 98 25.95 -1.59 -21.48
N SER A 99 25.47 -2.81 -21.72
CA SER A 99 25.32 -3.34 -23.06
C SER A 99 24.36 -2.46 -23.85
N ASP A 100 24.75 -2.08 -25.07
CA ASP A 100 23.96 -1.30 -26.04
C ASP A 100 22.74 -2.06 -26.60
N THR A 101 22.40 -3.21 -26.02
CA THR A 101 21.20 -3.96 -26.36
C THR A 101 19.97 -3.25 -25.79
N PRO A 102 18.93 -2.97 -26.60
CA PRO A 102 17.68 -2.45 -26.10
C PRO A 102 17.12 -3.39 -25.03
N ARG A 103 16.89 -2.88 -23.81
CA ARG A 103 16.26 -3.66 -22.75
C ARG A 103 14.83 -4.01 -23.16
N PRO A 104 14.35 -5.23 -22.88
CA PRO A 104 12.96 -5.58 -23.13
C PRO A 104 12.03 -4.66 -22.33
N ARG A 105 10.96 -4.20 -23.00
CA ARG A 105 9.88 -3.46 -22.33
C ARG A 105 9.02 -4.47 -21.54
N HIS A 106 8.71 -4.12 -20.29
CA HIS A 106 7.90 -4.93 -19.39
C HIS A 106 6.66 -4.15 -18.96
N ARG A 107 5.62 -4.88 -18.55
CA ARG A 107 4.40 -4.33 -17.94
C ARG A 107 4.44 -4.55 -16.43
N PHE A 108 4.38 -3.48 -15.65
CA PHE A 108 4.34 -3.52 -14.19
C PHE A 108 3.00 -3.03 -13.64
N LEU A 109 2.40 -3.84 -12.76
CA LEU A 109 1.26 -3.47 -11.95
C LEU A 109 1.77 -3.09 -10.56
N VAL A 110 1.65 -1.81 -10.20
CA VAL A 110 2.19 -1.26 -8.95
C VAL A 110 1.03 -0.91 -8.04
N THR A 111 1.06 -1.37 -6.79
CA THR A 111 0.14 -0.86 -5.75
C THR A 111 0.84 0.18 -4.90
N ALA A 112 0.14 1.25 -4.52
CA ALA A 112 0.71 2.29 -3.65
C ALA A 112 -0.31 2.91 -2.70
N GLY A 113 0.20 3.62 -1.70
CA GLY A 113 -0.61 4.37 -0.74
C GLY A 113 -1.20 3.50 0.38
N PRO A 114 -1.86 4.13 1.36
CA PRO A 114 -2.62 3.43 2.39
C PRO A 114 -4.01 3.04 1.87
N THR A 115 -4.66 2.03 2.44
CA THR A 115 -6.12 1.86 2.31
C THR A 115 -6.85 2.55 3.47
N ARG A 116 -8.10 2.93 3.25
CA ARG A 116 -9.00 3.52 4.25
C ARG A 116 -10.20 2.61 4.42
N GLU A 117 -10.35 2.06 5.61
CA GLU A 117 -11.44 1.15 5.92
C GLU A 117 -12.55 1.95 6.62
N PRO A 118 -13.70 2.18 5.94
CA PRO A 118 -14.75 3.06 6.45
C PRO A 118 -15.40 2.45 7.69
N VAL A 119 -15.41 3.21 8.78
CA VAL A 119 -16.14 2.90 10.01
C VAL A 119 -17.57 3.44 9.92
N ASP A 120 -17.69 4.67 9.45
CA ASP A 120 -18.94 5.32 9.09
C ASP A 120 -18.74 6.26 7.89
N ALA A 121 -19.76 6.99 7.46
CA ALA A 121 -19.68 7.91 6.31
C ALA A 121 -18.65 9.06 6.46
N ILE A 122 -18.09 9.26 7.66
CA ILE A 122 -17.14 10.35 7.96
C ILE A 122 -15.80 9.79 8.45
N ARG A 123 -15.82 8.67 9.16
CA ARG A 123 -14.67 8.10 9.85
C ARG A 123 -14.20 6.84 9.14
N PHE A 124 -12.91 6.71 9.01
CA PHE A 124 -12.22 5.50 8.57
C PHE A 124 -11.00 5.28 9.46
N PHE A 125 -10.47 4.07 9.46
CA PHE A 125 -9.09 3.86 9.94
C PHE A 125 -8.18 3.59 8.75
N THR A 126 -6.91 3.94 8.93
CA THR A 126 -5.89 3.86 7.88
C THR A 126 -4.52 3.73 8.53
N ASN A 127 -3.49 3.52 7.72
CA ASN A 127 -2.11 3.48 8.17
C ASN A 127 -1.36 4.76 7.76
N ARG A 128 -0.13 4.91 8.26
CA ARG A 128 0.70 6.11 8.07
C ARG A 128 1.49 6.11 6.75
N SER A 129 1.15 5.24 5.79
CA SER A 129 1.85 5.22 4.51
C SER A 129 1.66 6.53 3.76
N SER A 130 2.77 7.09 3.28
CA SER A 130 2.76 8.27 2.42
C SER A 130 2.53 7.94 0.94
N GLY A 131 2.62 6.66 0.56
CA GLY A 131 2.62 6.21 -0.84
C GLY A 131 3.87 6.59 -1.66
N ARG A 132 4.80 7.37 -1.10
CA ARG A 132 5.99 7.89 -1.82
C ARG A 132 6.86 6.81 -2.44
N MET A 133 6.99 5.65 -1.78
CA MET A 133 7.84 4.57 -2.29
C MET A 133 7.22 3.94 -3.56
N GLY A 134 5.94 3.56 -3.51
CA GLY A 134 5.25 3.03 -4.70
C GLY A 134 5.18 4.02 -5.86
N TYR A 135 4.99 5.32 -5.57
CA TYR A 135 5.03 6.37 -6.59
C TYR A 135 6.42 6.55 -7.19
N SER A 136 7.47 6.50 -6.37
CA SER A 136 8.86 6.55 -6.85
C SER A 136 9.18 5.34 -7.72
N LEU A 137 8.69 4.16 -7.35
CA LEU A 137 8.88 2.92 -8.10
C LEU A 137 8.15 2.95 -9.44
N ALA A 138 6.88 3.38 -9.45
CA ALA A 138 6.12 3.56 -10.68
C ALA A 138 6.81 4.56 -11.63
N ARG A 139 7.31 5.69 -11.10
CA ARG A 139 8.08 6.65 -11.88
C ARG A 139 9.36 6.04 -12.45
N ALA A 140 10.14 5.33 -11.63
CA ALA A 140 11.38 4.70 -12.06
C ALA A 140 11.15 3.66 -13.16
N CYS A 141 10.08 2.86 -13.08
CA CYS A 141 9.70 1.93 -14.15
C CYS A 141 9.43 2.65 -15.47
N VAL A 142 8.68 3.77 -15.45
CA VAL A 142 8.43 4.58 -16.67
C VAL A 142 9.70 5.22 -17.21
N GLU A 143 10.55 5.79 -16.34
CA GLU A 143 11.83 6.41 -16.72
C GLU A 143 12.78 5.40 -17.40
N ARG A 144 12.63 4.12 -17.10
CA ARG A 144 13.38 3.01 -17.72
C ARG A 144 12.69 2.42 -18.95
N GLY A 145 11.56 2.98 -19.36
CA GLY A 145 10.87 2.61 -20.59
C GLY A 145 9.94 1.40 -20.44
N HIS A 146 9.40 1.16 -19.24
CA HIS A 146 8.37 0.15 -19.01
C HIS A 146 6.95 0.74 -19.03
N ASP A 147 5.96 -0.12 -19.25
CA ASP A 147 4.55 0.24 -19.13
C ASP A 147 4.10 0.01 -17.70
N VAL A 148 3.39 0.99 -17.12
CA VAL A 148 3.07 0.97 -15.70
C VAL A 148 1.60 1.32 -15.48
N THR A 149 0.95 0.47 -14.69
CA THR A 149 -0.37 0.73 -14.11
C THR A 149 -0.22 0.83 -12.60
N LEU A 150 -0.64 1.97 -12.04
CA LEU A 150 -0.58 2.28 -10.63
C LEU A 150 -1.98 2.21 -10.02
N ILE A 151 -2.22 1.17 -9.21
CA ILE A 151 -3.40 1.06 -8.34
C ILE A 151 -3.06 1.75 -7.03
N THR A 152 -3.69 2.87 -6.73
CA THR A 152 -3.32 3.69 -5.58
C THR A 152 -4.47 3.96 -4.64
N GLY A 153 -4.19 3.75 -3.36
CA GLY A 153 -4.96 4.30 -2.26
C GLY A 153 -4.86 5.83 -2.15
N PRO A 154 -5.63 6.47 -1.26
CA PRO A 154 -5.70 7.92 -1.15
C PRO A 154 -4.41 8.53 -0.58
N VAL A 155 -3.73 9.31 -1.43
CA VAL A 155 -2.52 10.09 -1.09
C VAL A 155 -2.58 11.50 -1.68
N ALA A 156 -1.80 12.43 -1.11
CA ALA A 156 -1.71 13.81 -1.59
C ALA A 156 -0.69 14.03 -2.73
N ILE A 157 -0.05 12.95 -3.21
CA ILE A 157 1.03 13.02 -4.20
C ILE A 157 0.44 12.92 -5.60
N LYS A 158 0.87 13.80 -6.51
CA LYS A 158 0.46 13.72 -7.92
C LYS A 158 1.05 12.46 -8.56
N PRO A 159 0.25 11.66 -9.30
CA PRO A 159 0.76 10.52 -10.05
C PRO A 159 1.89 10.91 -11.03
N PRO A 160 2.90 10.06 -11.24
CA PRO A 160 3.94 10.28 -12.24
C PRO A 160 3.35 10.37 -13.66
N VAL A 161 4.01 11.11 -14.54
CA VAL A 161 3.65 11.17 -15.97
C VAL A 161 3.92 9.81 -16.63
N GLY A 162 3.05 9.39 -17.54
CA GLY A 162 3.23 8.13 -18.30
C GLY A 162 2.76 6.88 -17.59
N VAL A 163 2.05 7.02 -16.47
CA VAL A 163 1.46 5.92 -15.69
C VAL A 163 -0.07 5.90 -15.89
N GLU A 164 -0.65 4.73 -16.16
CA GLU A 164 -2.10 4.53 -16.04
C GLU A 164 -2.47 4.46 -14.54
N VAL A 165 -3.48 5.21 -14.11
CA VAL A 165 -3.80 5.32 -12.67
C VAL A 165 -5.20 4.78 -12.39
N VAL A 166 -5.29 3.90 -11.39
CA VAL A 166 -6.54 3.37 -10.86
C VAL A 166 -6.63 3.79 -9.40
N PHE A 167 -7.60 4.64 -9.08
CA PHE A 167 -7.85 5.07 -7.70
C PHE A 167 -8.75 4.06 -6.98
N VAL A 168 -8.34 3.68 -5.78
CA VAL A 168 -9.09 2.83 -4.85
C VAL A 168 -9.05 3.47 -3.47
N GLU A 169 -10.00 3.12 -2.61
CA GLU A 169 -10.04 3.59 -1.24
C GLU A 169 -9.82 2.44 -0.25
N THR A 170 -10.50 1.31 -0.45
CA THR A 170 -10.48 0.18 0.49
C THR A 170 -9.54 -0.96 0.07
N ALA A 171 -9.16 -1.82 1.01
CA ALA A 171 -8.44 -3.05 0.70
C ALA A 171 -9.20 -3.98 -0.25
N LEU A 172 -10.54 -4.02 -0.16
CA LEU A 172 -11.37 -4.83 -1.06
C LEU A 172 -11.34 -4.30 -2.49
N GLU A 173 -11.46 -2.99 -2.66
CA GLU A 173 -11.35 -2.34 -3.98
C GLU A 173 -9.96 -2.53 -4.57
N MET A 174 -8.90 -2.39 -3.76
CA MET A 174 -7.54 -2.64 -4.21
C MET A 174 -7.34 -4.10 -4.63
N CYS A 175 -7.86 -5.05 -3.85
CA CYS A 175 -7.82 -6.47 -4.19
C CYS A 175 -8.51 -6.72 -5.54
N ALA A 176 -9.76 -6.28 -5.70
CA ALA A 176 -10.49 -6.43 -6.96
C ALA A 176 -9.74 -5.80 -8.14
N ALA A 177 -9.25 -4.56 -7.98
CA ALA A 177 -8.51 -3.88 -9.05
C ALA A 177 -7.23 -4.62 -9.47
N VAL A 178 -6.53 -5.27 -8.52
CA VAL A 178 -5.37 -6.11 -8.81
C VAL A 178 -5.80 -7.37 -9.54
N LEU A 179 -6.77 -8.12 -9.03
CA LEU A 179 -7.21 -9.39 -9.62
C LEU A 179 -7.74 -9.21 -11.04
N ASP A 180 -8.46 -8.12 -11.30
CA ASP A 180 -8.99 -7.77 -12.62
C ASP A 180 -7.91 -7.46 -13.67
N ARG A 181 -6.68 -7.17 -13.24
CA ARG A 181 -5.63 -6.64 -14.11
C ARG A 181 -4.36 -7.47 -14.16
N VAL A 182 -4.05 -8.24 -13.13
CA VAL A 182 -2.72 -8.84 -12.95
C VAL A 182 -2.32 -9.76 -14.11
N GLU A 183 -3.30 -10.34 -14.82
CA GLU A 183 -3.05 -11.16 -16.00
C GLU A 183 -2.34 -10.36 -17.12
N GLY A 184 -1.31 -10.96 -17.72
CA GLY A 184 -0.51 -10.34 -18.78
C GLY A 184 0.47 -9.26 -18.31
N TYR A 185 0.60 -9.00 -17.01
CA TYR A 185 1.69 -8.20 -16.46
C TYR A 185 2.92 -9.08 -16.19
N ASN A 186 4.11 -8.51 -16.38
CA ASN A 186 5.37 -9.20 -16.09
C ASN A 186 5.76 -9.10 -14.62
N GLY A 187 5.30 -8.06 -13.91
CA GLY A 187 5.58 -7.86 -12.50
C GLY A 187 4.41 -7.22 -11.73
N LEU A 188 4.14 -7.75 -10.54
CA LEU A 188 3.24 -7.19 -9.54
C LEU A 188 4.10 -6.65 -8.39
N LEU A 189 4.09 -5.32 -8.21
CA LEU A 189 4.90 -4.61 -7.21
C LEU A 189 3.98 -4.13 -6.08
N MET A 190 3.92 -4.91 -5.00
CA MET A 190 3.02 -4.67 -3.87
C MET A 190 3.60 -3.68 -2.85
N CYS A 191 3.58 -2.38 -3.19
CA CYS A 191 4.08 -1.32 -2.31
C CYS A 191 2.99 -0.65 -1.46
N ALA A 192 1.70 -0.96 -1.70
CA ALA A 192 0.62 -0.41 -0.90
C ALA A 192 0.67 -0.94 0.54
N ALA A 193 0.33 -0.07 1.48
CA ALA A 193 0.07 -0.47 2.85
C ALA A 193 -1.44 -0.80 2.94
N VAL A 194 -1.76 -2.07 2.74
CA VAL A 194 -3.13 -2.58 2.81
C VAL A 194 -3.50 -2.84 4.26
N ALA A 195 -4.68 -2.40 4.70
CA ALA A 195 -5.15 -2.69 6.05
C ALA A 195 -5.50 -4.18 6.21
N ASP A 196 -4.96 -4.83 7.26
CA ASP A 196 -5.20 -6.26 7.52
C ASP A 196 -6.64 -6.59 7.93
N TYR A 197 -7.35 -5.60 8.49
CA TYR A 197 -8.71 -5.74 8.98
C TYR A 197 -9.57 -4.59 8.47
N ARG A 198 -10.89 -4.80 8.40
CA ARG A 198 -11.93 -3.80 8.12
C ARG A 198 -13.08 -3.91 9.13
N PRO A 199 -13.92 -2.88 9.31
CA PRO A 199 -15.16 -3.00 10.07
C PRO A 199 -16.05 -4.10 9.49
N ALA A 200 -16.60 -4.94 10.37
CA ALA A 200 -17.52 -5.99 9.94
C ALA A 200 -18.81 -5.41 9.35
N GLU A 201 -19.28 -4.30 9.92
CA GLU A 201 -20.52 -3.61 9.58
C GLU A 201 -20.24 -2.10 9.54
N PRO A 202 -19.75 -1.56 8.41
CA PRO A 202 -19.58 -0.12 8.25
C PRO A 202 -20.94 0.59 8.30
N HIS A 203 -21.04 1.68 9.05
CA HIS A 203 -22.30 2.38 9.23
C HIS A 203 -22.53 3.38 8.07
N PRO A 204 -23.64 3.29 7.31
CA PRO A 204 -23.82 4.08 6.08
C PRO A 204 -24.02 5.58 6.33
N GLY A 205 -24.42 5.99 7.53
CA GLY A 205 -24.52 7.39 7.95
C GLY A 205 -23.50 7.75 9.03
N LYS A 206 -23.44 9.02 9.44
CA LYS A 206 -22.66 9.42 10.62
C LYS A 206 -23.25 8.77 11.87
N ARG A 207 -22.46 7.98 12.59
CA ARG A 207 -22.89 7.49 13.91
C ARG A 207 -22.92 8.66 14.90
N SER A 208 -24.12 8.94 15.43
CA SER A 208 -24.34 9.95 16.47
C SER A 208 -23.56 9.62 17.74
N LYS A 209 -23.18 10.66 18.48
CA LYS A 209 -22.52 10.50 19.78
C LYS A 209 -23.53 9.89 20.77
N THR A 210 -23.23 8.70 21.26
CA THR A 210 -23.98 8.04 22.34
C THR A 210 -23.12 8.01 23.61
N PRO A 211 -23.71 8.06 24.82
CA PRO A 211 -23.00 7.76 26.05
C PRO A 211 -22.41 6.33 26.02
N GLY A 212 -21.28 6.12 26.70
CA GLY A 212 -20.58 4.84 26.78
C GLY A 212 -19.57 4.60 25.65
N ASP A 213 -18.93 3.43 25.71
CA ASP A 213 -17.90 3.03 24.76
C ASP A 213 -18.49 2.64 23.40
N TRP A 214 -17.68 2.79 22.35
CA TRP A 214 -17.99 2.25 21.03
C TRP A 214 -17.08 1.07 20.72
N ILE A 215 -17.66 -0.12 20.73
CA ILE A 215 -16.97 -1.34 20.33
C ILE A 215 -17.14 -1.53 18.82
N LEU A 216 -16.02 -1.64 18.11
CA LEU A 216 -15.99 -1.90 16.68
C LEU A 216 -15.51 -3.33 16.42
N ARG A 217 -16.40 -4.17 15.87
CA ARG A 217 -16.03 -5.52 15.44
C ARG A 217 -15.29 -5.45 14.10
N LEU A 218 -14.12 -6.06 14.04
CA LEU A 218 -13.28 -6.10 12.85
C LEU A 218 -13.28 -7.50 12.23
N VAL A 219 -13.17 -7.56 10.90
CA VAL A 219 -12.98 -8.78 10.12
C VAL A 219 -11.76 -8.66 9.23
N ARG A 220 -11.10 -9.77 8.92
CA ARG A 220 -9.89 -9.75 8.08
C ARG A 220 -10.19 -9.34 6.65
N ASN A 221 -9.32 -8.51 6.09
CA ASN A 221 -9.26 -8.26 4.66
C ASN A 221 -8.63 -9.45 3.92
N PRO A 222 -8.95 -9.61 2.62
CA PRO A 222 -8.31 -10.63 1.80
C PRO A 222 -6.82 -10.32 1.67
N ASP A 223 -6.01 -11.37 1.66
CA ASP A 223 -4.60 -11.26 1.34
C ASP A 223 -4.42 -11.25 -0.17
N ILE A 224 -4.17 -10.07 -0.74
CA ILE A 224 -4.08 -9.86 -2.18
C ILE A 224 -3.04 -10.80 -2.82
N LEU A 225 -1.91 -11.08 -2.16
CA LEU A 225 -0.88 -11.97 -2.70
C LEU A 225 -1.39 -13.41 -2.78
N LEU A 226 -2.13 -13.88 -1.77
CA LEU A 226 -2.74 -15.21 -1.79
C LEU A 226 -3.87 -15.31 -2.82
N GLU A 227 -4.68 -14.26 -3.00
CA GLU A 227 -5.71 -14.26 -4.05
C GLU A 227 -5.08 -14.28 -5.46
N VAL A 228 -4.00 -13.52 -5.68
CA VAL A 228 -3.23 -13.55 -6.94
C VAL A 228 -2.59 -14.93 -7.17
N ASP A 229 -2.15 -15.60 -6.11
CA ASP A 229 -1.61 -16.95 -6.21
C ASP A 229 -2.68 -17.97 -6.66
N ARG A 230 -3.90 -17.84 -6.14
CA ARG A 230 -5.05 -18.68 -6.55
C ARG A 230 -5.45 -18.46 -8.01
N LEU A 231 -5.21 -17.27 -8.57
CA LEU A 231 -5.39 -17.01 -10.01
C LEU A 231 -4.30 -17.64 -10.89
N GLY A 232 -3.24 -18.23 -10.29
CA GLY A 232 -2.16 -18.85 -11.04
C GLY A 232 -1.21 -17.84 -11.70
N TYR A 233 -1.17 -16.59 -11.21
CA TYR A 233 -0.31 -15.55 -11.77
C TYR A 233 1.18 -15.95 -11.76
N LYS A 234 1.79 -16.00 -12.95
CA LYS A 234 3.18 -16.45 -13.15
C LYS A 234 4.23 -15.34 -13.22
N GLY A 235 3.81 -14.07 -13.31
CA GLY A 235 4.75 -12.96 -13.35
C GLY A 235 5.47 -12.76 -12.02
N LEU A 236 6.48 -11.88 -12.04
CA LEU A 236 7.29 -11.52 -10.87
C LEU A 236 6.40 -10.90 -9.79
N ARG A 237 6.65 -11.24 -8.52
CA ARG A 237 5.99 -10.68 -7.34
C ARG A 237 7.02 -10.04 -6.43
N LEU A 238 6.94 -8.72 -6.27
CA LEU A 238 7.72 -7.97 -5.29
C LEU A 238 6.80 -7.56 -4.12
N GLY A 239 7.17 -7.94 -2.90
CA GLY A 239 6.54 -7.45 -1.68
C GLY A 239 7.40 -6.42 -0.94
N PHE A 240 6.76 -5.66 -0.05
CA PHE A 240 7.44 -4.78 0.90
C PHE A 240 7.12 -5.19 2.33
N ALA A 241 8.12 -5.13 3.21
CA ALA A 241 7.95 -5.41 4.64
C ALA A 241 8.64 -4.34 5.49
N ALA A 242 7.93 -3.84 6.49
CA ALA A 242 8.49 -2.99 7.53
C ALA A 242 8.68 -3.83 8.80
N GLU A 243 9.91 -3.89 9.30
CA GLU A 243 10.27 -4.67 10.50
C GLU A 243 10.91 -3.79 11.57
N PHE A 244 10.69 -4.17 12.83
CA PHE A 244 11.47 -3.60 13.92
C PHE A 244 12.77 -4.40 14.11
N GLY A 245 13.91 -3.73 13.96
CA GLY A 245 15.24 -4.33 14.08
C GLY A 245 15.76 -4.89 12.75
N ASP A 246 16.66 -5.87 12.82
CA ASP A 246 17.21 -6.51 11.61
C ASP A 246 16.10 -7.23 10.83
N PRO A 247 15.80 -6.80 9.58
CA PRO A 247 14.65 -7.31 8.84
C PRO A 247 14.94 -8.64 8.13
N ARG A 248 16.18 -9.13 8.10
CA ARG A 248 16.59 -10.21 7.17
C ARG A 248 15.95 -11.56 7.45
N GLU A 249 15.93 -11.99 8.71
CA GLU A 249 15.36 -13.29 9.09
C GLU A 249 13.85 -13.34 8.86
N ARG A 250 13.13 -12.36 9.43
CA ARG A 250 11.66 -12.23 9.25
C ARG A 250 11.28 -11.97 7.80
N GLY A 251 12.11 -11.22 7.08
CA GLY A 251 11.93 -10.97 5.66
C GLY A 251 12.03 -12.27 4.85
N ARG A 252 12.99 -13.14 5.14
CA ARG A 252 13.07 -14.44 4.44
C ARG A 252 11.83 -15.30 4.70
N GLN A 253 11.37 -15.37 5.95
CA GLN A 253 10.13 -16.07 6.30
C GLN A 253 8.92 -15.52 5.52
N LYS A 254 8.75 -14.19 5.50
CA LYS A 254 7.66 -13.54 4.74
C LYS A 254 7.75 -13.76 3.24
N LEU A 255 8.95 -13.79 2.68
CA LEU A 255 9.16 -14.06 1.25
C LEU A 255 8.63 -15.44 0.89
N GLU A 256 8.93 -16.45 1.70
CA GLU A 256 8.46 -17.83 1.53
C GLU A 256 6.95 -17.94 1.78
N GLU A 257 6.46 -17.46 2.94
CA GLU A 257 5.04 -17.54 3.33
C GLU A 257 4.08 -16.88 2.33
N LYS A 258 4.54 -15.82 1.65
CA LYS A 258 3.74 -15.04 0.70
C LYS A 258 3.99 -15.42 -0.76
N HIS A 259 4.78 -16.46 -1.03
CA HIS A 259 5.14 -16.91 -2.37
C HIS A 259 5.66 -15.76 -3.26
N LEU A 260 6.55 -14.94 -2.69
CA LEU A 260 7.17 -13.78 -3.35
C LEU A 260 8.46 -14.18 -4.08
N ASP A 261 8.77 -13.49 -5.18
CA ASP A 261 10.07 -13.64 -5.82
C ASP A 261 11.11 -12.70 -5.23
N LEU A 262 10.66 -11.52 -4.82
CA LEU A 262 11.47 -10.49 -4.17
C LEU A 262 10.72 -9.92 -2.96
N LEU A 263 11.49 -9.59 -1.91
CA LEU A 263 11.00 -8.83 -0.76
C LEU A 263 11.96 -7.69 -0.44
N ALA A 264 11.45 -6.46 -0.50
CA ALA A 264 12.13 -5.26 -0.02
C ALA A 264 11.75 -5.02 1.45
N ALA A 265 12.66 -5.31 2.37
CA ALA A 265 12.41 -5.17 3.80
C ALA A 265 13.18 -3.98 4.40
N ASN A 266 12.50 -3.13 5.16
CA ASN A 266 13.11 -1.95 5.79
C ASN A 266 12.98 -2.00 7.32
N ASP A 267 14.05 -1.60 8.02
CA ASP A 267 14.06 -1.45 9.47
C ASP A 267 13.41 -0.12 9.86
N ILE A 268 12.22 -0.18 10.47
CA ILE A 268 11.46 0.98 10.94
C ILE A 268 11.73 1.34 12.40
N SER A 269 12.64 0.65 13.08
CA SER A 269 13.07 1.04 14.44
C SER A 269 13.87 2.33 14.48
N ARG A 270 14.35 2.80 13.31
CA ARG A 270 15.11 4.03 13.14
C ARG A 270 14.18 5.10 12.59
N ASP A 271 13.85 6.09 13.41
CA ASP A 271 12.90 7.18 13.04
C ASP A 271 13.30 7.90 11.74
N GLU A 272 14.59 7.96 11.43
CA GLU A 272 15.16 8.59 10.23
C GLU A 272 14.93 7.80 8.93
N LEU A 273 14.50 6.53 9.00
CA LEU A 273 14.36 5.59 7.85
C LEU A 273 12.98 4.92 7.75
N GLY A 274 12.01 5.35 8.58
CA GLY A 274 10.66 4.80 8.59
C GLY A 274 9.83 5.11 7.33
N MET A 275 8.59 4.58 7.27
CA MET A 275 7.67 4.74 6.11
C MET A 275 7.46 6.20 5.65
N GLY A 276 7.53 7.15 6.59
CA GLY A 276 7.39 8.58 6.36
C GLY A 276 8.69 9.33 6.01
N ALA A 277 9.86 8.71 6.17
CA ALA A 277 11.16 9.36 6.04
C ALA A 277 11.46 9.82 4.60
N ILE A 278 12.41 10.74 4.45
CA ILE A 278 12.88 11.22 3.15
C ILE A 278 13.79 10.15 2.52
N GLN A 279 14.72 9.64 3.33
CA GLN A 279 15.62 8.57 2.96
C GLN A 279 15.02 7.19 3.26
N ASN A 280 15.41 6.20 2.47
CA ASN A 280 15.02 4.82 2.66
C ASN A 280 16.26 3.94 2.56
N ALA A 281 16.31 2.89 3.37
CA ALA A 281 17.32 1.84 3.30
C ALA A 281 16.59 0.51 3.39
N ILE A 282 16.80 -0.36 2.40
CA ILE A 282 16.11 -1.64 2.29
C ILE A 282 17.11 -2.77 2.16
N TRP A 283 16.74 -3.93 2.69
CA TRP A 283 17.31 -5.21 2.33
C TRP A 283 16.40 -5.84 1.28
N LEU A 284 16.90 -5.95 0.04
CA LEU A 284 16.23 -6.68 -1.01
C LEU A 284 16.67 -8.14 -0.94
N MET A 285 15.72 -9.02 -0.67
CA MET A 285 15.90 -10.47 -0.64
C MET A 285 15.21 -11.10 -1.84
N ASP A 286 15.81 -12.15 -2.41
CA ASP A 286 15.23 -12.90 -3.51
C ASP A 286 14.94 -14.35 -3.15
N ARG A 287 14.04 -14.99 -3.90
CA ARG A 287 13.66 -16.41 -3.70
C ARG A 287 14.78 -17.40 -4.04
N TRP A 288 15.84 -16.95 -4.71
CA TRP A 288 16.98 -17.77 -5.10
C TRP A 288 18.13 -17.70 -4.08
N GLY A 289 17.88 -17.18 -2.89
CA GLY A 289 18.83 -17.12 -1.78
C GLY A 289 19.66 -15.84 -1.70
N GLY A 290 19.59 -14.97 -2.70
CA GLY A 290 20.30 -13.69 -2.72
C GLY A 290 19.74 -12.68 -1.72
N SER A 291 20.60 -11.73 -1.35
CA SER A 291 20.24 -10.58 -0.52
C SER A 291 21.22 -9.44 -0.80
N VAL A 292 20.71 -8.23 -0.98
CA VAL A 292 21.50 -7.00 -1.19
C VAL A 292 20.93 -5.85 -0.37
N ALA A 293 21.81 -4.98 0.14
CA ALA A 293 21.41 -3.74 0.80
C ALA A 293 21.35 -2.61 -0.24
N ILE A 294 20.25 -1.85 -0.25
CA ILE A 294 20.04 -0.70 -1.13
C ILE A 294 19.83 0.54 -0.26
N GLY A 295 20.58 1.60 -0.54
CA GLY A 295 20.60 2.83 0.26
C GLY A 295 21.53 2.77 1.49
N PRO A 296 21.44 3.74 2.43
CA PRO A 296 20.43 4.78 2.53
C PRO A 296 20.52 5.83 1.41
N ALA A 297 19.40 6.12 0.77
CA ALA A 297 19.29 7.15 -0.26
C ALA A 297 17.86 7.70 -0.35
N ASP A 298 17.65 8.75 -1.14
CA ASP A 298 16.30 9.21 -1.48
C ASP A 298 15.48 8.10 -2.15
N LYS A 299 14.17 8.09 -1.89
CA LYS A 299 13.24 7.08 -2.42
C LYS A 299 13.29 6.93 -3.95
N GLY A 300 13.63 7.99 -4.67
CA GLY A 300 13.82 7.94 -6.13
C GLY A 300 15.05 7.13 -6.56
N VAL A 301 16.17 7.28 -5.83
CA VAL A 301 17.41 6.53 -6.07
C VAL A 301 17.20 5.06 -5.73
N VAL A 302 16.64 4.78 -4.55
CA VAL A 302 16.28 3.42 -4.13
C VAL A 302 15.33 2.76 -5.13
N ALA A 303 14.35 3.50 -5.64
CA ALA A 303 13.43 3.00 -6.66
C ALA A 303 14.14 2.65 -7.97
N MET A 304 15.05 3.50 -8.46
CA MET A 304 15.79 3.25 -9.70
C MET A 304 16.65 1.98 -9.60
N GLU A 305 17.39 1.82 -8.51
CA GLU A 305 18.19 0.62 -8.24
C GLU A 305 17.30 -0.63 -8.09
N LEU A 306 16.14 -0.49 -7.43
CA LEU A 306 15.18 -1.58 -7.31
C LEU A 306 14.66 -2.03 -8.69
N VAL A 307 14.40 -1.12 -9.64
CA VAL A 307 13.96 -1.51 -10.99
C VAL A 307 15.05 -2.26 -11.75
N GLU A 308 16.33 -1.95 -11.54
CA GLU A 308 17.43 -2.74 -12.11
C GLU A 308 17.38 -4.19 -11.64
N HIS A 309 17.18 -4.41 -10.34
CA HIS A 309 16.98 -5.74 -9.80
C HIS A 309 15.68 -6.41 -10.29
N LEU A 310 14.62 -5.66 -10.57
CA LEU A 310 13.39 -6.20 -11.15
C LEU A 310 13.60 -6.72 -12.57
N GLU A 311 14.33 -5.98 -13.41
CA GLU A 311 14.67 -6.41 -14.77
C GLU A 311 15.45 -7.74 -14.74
N ASP A 312 16.49 -7.82 -13.90
CA ASP A 312 17.29 -9.05 -13.74
C ASP A 312 16.45 -10.22 -13.21
N ALA A 313 15.58 -9.96 -12.24
CA ALA A 313 14.72 -10.97 -11.65
C ALA A 313 13.69 -11.52 -12.65
N ILE A 314 13.15 -10.69 -13.57
CA ILE A 314 12.26 -11.15 -14.64
C ILE A 314 13.00 -12.11 -15.57
N LEU A 315 14.24 -11.79 -15.96
CA LEU A 315 15.05 -12.66 -16.81
C LEU A 315 15.34 -14.00 -16.13
N ARG A 316 15.65 -13.96 -14.82
CA ARG A 316 15.90 -15.16 -14.03
C ARG A 316 14.65 -16.02 -13.86
N LEU A 317 13.50 -15.40 -13.61
CA LEU A 317 12.21 -16.10 -13.51
C LEU A 317 11.81 -16.79 -14.82
N ALA A 318 12.20 -16.23 -15.97
CA ALA A 318 11.99 -16.90 -17.27
C ALA A 318 12.86 -18.14 -17.46
N GLN A 319 14.02 -18.22 -16.79
CA GLN A 319 14.93 -19.38 -16.80
C GLN A 319 14.54 -20.42 -15.74
N ASP A 320 13.95 -19.99 -14.62
CA ASP A 320 13.55 -20.81 -13.48
C ASP A 320 12.12 -20.45 -13.02
N PRO A 321 11.08 -20.96 -13.71
CA PRO A 321 9.68 -20.62 -13.43
C PRO A 321 9.15 -21.17 -12.09
N LYS A 322 8.04 -20.58 -11.61
CA LYS A 322 7.27 -21.01 -10.43
C LYS A 322 6.50 -22.31 -10.61
#